data_AF-A0A349JBJ6-F1
#
_entry.id   AF-A0A349JBJ6-F1
#
_cell.length_a   1.000
_cell.length_b   1.000
_cell.length_c   1.000
_cell.angle_alpha   90.00
_cell.angle_beta   90.00
_cell.angle_gamma   90.00
#
_symmetry.space_group_name_H-M   'P 1'
#
loop_
_entity.id
_entity.type
_entity.pdbx_description
1 polymer ?
#
loop_
_entity_poly.entity_id
_entity_poly.type
_entity_poly.pdbx_seq_one_letter_code
_entity_poly.pdbx_strand_id
1 'polypeptide(L)'
;MTSPAADLALLNHPDRATRLSAAERVGAALKAGTLRRETSDEVNCHVHTMYSFSPYYPAMAAWKAIEARLLAVGIIDHDSVSGCHEMLDAGASLGIAATAGFEMRVSFAGTRVAGRKLNNPDSEDIGYIAIHGLPRRAFTEAKAFLAPMFAARNKRTWRMVEALNALIVPLGVPALDFARDVAGISQAADQGSITERHLMCALARRLLESAPEGQALLTLLRDRLGVAVPAKLATLLADQSNPHRVYDLLGVLKSSFLDRVFIQPDAAECVPVARAVEFGNRVGAIPVYAYLGDVGESPTGDKKAERFEDAFLDLLVEEVVNLGFKGITYMPPRNTAEQLARLQRLCRTHRLFEISGVDINSSRQAFTCPIILEPQFRHLVDATWALFAHERLANHDPDLALFSPANPLAALPLDERVAAYAAVGKRIDPFRPDAVAHLVPTRSNRGSVVG
;
A
#
# COMPACT_ATOMS: atom_id res chain seq x y z
N MET A 1 18.64 4.16 30.80
CA MET A 1 18.35 4.27 29.35
C MET A 1 18.11 2.87 28.83
N THR A 2 16.97 2.63 28.17
CA THR A 2 16.70 1.37 27.45
C THR A 2 17.73 1.20 26.35
N SER A 3 18.13 -0.05 26.05
CA SER A 3 19.06 -0.29 24.93
C SER A 3 18.34 0.02 23.60
N PRO A 4 19.05 0.48 22.55
CA PRO A 4 18.45 0.73 21.24
C PRO A 4 17.65 -0.48 20.72
N ALA A 5 18.11 -1.71 20.98
CA ALA A 5 17.41 -2.92 20.55
C ALA A 5 16.05 -3.11 21.23
N ALA A 6 15.92 -2.72 22.50
CA ALA A 6 14.63 -2.77 23.21
C ALA A 6 13.64 -1.75 22.64
N ASP A 7 14.10 -0.55 22.29
CA ASP A 7 13.24 0.48 21.69
C ASP A 7 12.79 0.12 20.27
N LEU A 8 13.65 -0.53 19.47
CA LEU A 8 13.27 -1.02 18.15
C LEU A 8 12.12 -2.04 18.21
N ALA A 9 12.12 -2.95 19.18
CA ALA A 9 11.03 -3.91 19.34
C ALA A 9 9.68 -3.23 19.66
N LEU A 10 9.73 -2.11 20.39
CA LEU A 10 8.53 -1.35 20.78
C LEU A 10 7.89 -0.59 19.61
N LEU A 11 8.57 -0.44 18.47
CA LEU A 11 7.98 0.20 17.27
C LEU A 11 6.82 -0.60 16.67
N ASN A 12 6.68 -1.88 17.02
CA ASN A 12 5.54 -2.72 16.61
C ASN A 12 4.59 -3.07 17.76
N HIS A 13 4.70 -2.38 18.90
CA HIS A 13 3.85 -2.61 20.06
C HIS A 13 2.37 -2.31 19.74
N PRO A 14 1.37 -3.02 20.30
CA PRO A 14 -0.06 -2.76 20.00
C PRO A 14 -0.56 -1.35 20.38
N ASP A 15 -0.01 -0.76 21.44
CA ASP A 15 -0.33 0.61 21.85
C ASP A 15 0.43 1.67 21.04
N ARG A 16 -0.31 2.63 20.46
CA ARG A 16 0.21 3.70 19.59
C ARG A 16 1.13 4.66 20.34
N ALA A 17 0.82 5.01 21.59
CA ALA A 17 1.65 5.95 22.36
C ALA A 17 3.03 5.35 22.64
N THR A 18 3.07 4.06 22.96
CA THR A 18 4.32 3.30 23.13
C THR A 18 5.15 3.30 21.85
N ARG A 19 4.53 3.07 20.67
CA ARG A 19 5.23 3.09 19.37
C ARG A 19 5.84 4.45 19.08
N LEU A 20 5.08 5.54 19.24
CA LEU A 20 5.56 6.90 18.96
C LEU A 20 6.67 7.32 19.93
N SER A 21 6.53 7.01 21.22
CA SER A 21 7.58 7.27 22.21
C SER A 21 8.87 6.49 21.92
N ALA A 22 8.74 5.24 21.43
CA ALA A 22 9.90 4.47 20.97
C ALA A 22 10.53 5.10 19.70
N ALA A 23 9.72 5.57 18.74
CA ALA A 23 10.22 6.25 17.54
C ALA A 23 11.01 7.52 17.88
N GLU A 24 10.56 8.30 18.87
CA GLU A 24 11.31 9.47 19.38
C GLU A 24 12.66 9.09 19.97
N ARG A 25 12.73 8.03 20.79
CA ARG A 25 14.00 7.56 21.38
C ARG A 25 14.97 7.02 20.34
N VAL A 26 14.46 6.23 19.39
CA VAL A 26 15.26 5.71 18.26
C VAL A 26 15.76 6.87 17.39
N GLY A 27 14.89 7.83 17.08
CA GLY A 27 15.23 9.06 16.37
C GLY A 27 16.31 9.89 17.05
N ALA A 28 16.22 10.05 18.37
CA ALA A 28 17.24 10.73 19.17
C ALA A 28 18.59 10.00 19.09
N ALA A 29 18.59 8.67 19.14
CA ALA A 29 19.79 7.86 18.98
C ALA A 29 20.42 7.97 17.58
N LEU A 30 19.59 8.09 16.52
CA LEU A 30 20.05 8.37 15.16
C LEU A 30 20.70 9.75 15.05
N LYS A 31 20.06 10.79 15.61
CA LYS A 31 20.62 12.17 15.65
C LYS A 31 21.92 12.26 16.42
N ALA A 32 22.03 11.53 17.53
CA ALA A 32 23.24 11.50 18.36
C ALA A 32 24.36 10.62 17.76
N GLY A 33 24.08 9.86 16.69
CA GLY A 33 25.03 8.94 16.07
C GLY A 33 25.33 7.68 16.89
N THR A 34 24.58 7.44 17.97
CA THR A 34 24.69 6.20 18.78
C THR A 34 24.00 5.02 18.11
N LEU A 35 23.04 5.29 17.23
CA LEU A 35 22.50 4.35 16.25
C LEU A 35 22.87 4.87 14.85
N ARG A 36 23.40 4.01 13.98
CA ARG A 36 23.79 4.38 12.63
C ARG A 36 22.73 3.92 11.63
N ARG A 37 22.49 4.76 10.61
CA ARG A 37 21.67 4.43 9.44
C ARG A 37 22.56 4.46 8.21
N GLU A 38 22.41 3.45 7.38
CA GLU A 38 22.94 3.42 6.01
C GLU A 38 21.83 3.78 5.04
N THR A 39 22.18 4.36 3.90
CA THR A 39 21.23 4.80 2.87
C THR A 39 21.62 4.24 1.50
N SER A 40 20.64 3.83 0.72
CA SER A 40 20.71 3.68 -0.73
C SER A 40 19.92 4.83 -1.39
N ASP A 41 19.85 4.83 -2.73
CA ASP A 41 18.96 5.73 -3.48
C ASP A 41 17.53 5.19 -3.61
N GLU A 42 17.23 4.05 -3.00
CA GLU A 42 15.94 3.39 -3.17
C GLU A 42 14.83 4.10 -2.39
N VAL A 43 13.61 4.00 -2.91
CA VAL A 43 12.40 4.60 -2.36
C VAL A 43 11.23 3.63 -2.48
N ASN A 44 10.25 3.75 -1.58
CA ASN A 44 9.04 2.94 -1.64
C ASN A 44 7.82 3.71 -1.10
N CYS A 45 6.96 4.21 -1.99
CA CYS A 45 5.80 5.02 -1.58
C CYS A 45 4.50 4.22 -1.43
N HIS A 46 4.56 2.89 -1.39
CA HIS A 46 3.37 2.03 -1.27
C HIS A 46 3.64 0.86 -0.33
N VAL A 47 3.33 1.06 0.94
CA VAL A 47 3.34 0.02 1.97
C VAL A 47 1.99 -0.04 2.69
N HIS A 48 1.56 -1.26 3.02
CA HIS A 48 0.41 -1.48 3.90
C HIS A 48 0.89 -1.67 5.34
N THR A 49 0.02 -1.33 6.28
CA THR A 49 0.23 -1.48 7.71
C THR A 49 -0.89 -2.33 8.32
N MET A 50 -0.84 -2.52 9.64
CA MET A 50 -1.89 -3.19 10.42
C MET A 50 -3.28 -2.52 10.24
N TYR A 51 -3.34 -1.28 9.74
CA TYR A 51 -4.60 -0.57 9.45
C TYR A 51 -5.27 -0.97 8.13
N SER A 52 -4.61 -1.78 7.32
CA SER A 52 -5.26 -2.68 6.38
C SER A 52 -4.74 -4.09 6.64
N PHE A 53 -3.74 -4.59 5.95
CA PHE A 53 -3.16 -5.90 6.27
C PHE A 53 -1.65 -5.92 6.09
N SER A 54 -0.93 -6.07 7.20
CA SER A 54 0.54 -6.16 7.25
C SER A 54 0.95 -6.61 8.67
N PRO A 55 2.12 -7.23 8.87
CA PRO A 55 2.63 -7.52 10.21
C PRO A 55 3.12 -6.26 10.95
N TYR A 56 3.16 -5.11 10.29
CA TYR A 56 3.79 -3.90 10.80
C TYR A 56 2.75 -2.79 11.08
N TYR A 57 2.81 -2.22 12.28
CA TYR A 57 2.26 -0.89 12.54
C TYR A 57 3.07 0.19 11.79
N PRO A 58 2.48 1.38 11.54
CA PRO A 58 3.16 2.45 10.80
C PRO A 58 4.58 2.79 11.30
N ALA A 59 4.80 2.89 12.62
CA ALA A 59 6.14 3.16 13.16
C ALA A 59 7.17 2.06 12.82
N MET A 60 6.79 0.78 12.91
CA MET A 60 7.65 -0.33 12.51
C MET A 60 7.86 -0.36 10.99
N ALA A 61 6.85 -0.05 10.18
CA ALA A 61 6.99 0.03 8.73
C ALA A 61 7.99 1.12 8.31
N ALA A 62 7.97 2.29 8.97
CA ALA A 62 8.96 3.34 8.78
C ALA A 62 10.38 2.87 9.16
N TRP A 63 10.52 2.15 10.28
CA TRP A 63 11.81 1.56 10.65
C TRP A 63 12.29 0.49 9.66
N LYS A 64 11.39 -0.36 9.15
CA LYS A 64 11.75 -1.37 8.15
C LYS A 64 12.22 -0.75 6.83
N ALA A 65 11.69 0.41 6.45
CA ALA A 65 12.24 1.19 5.35
C ALA A 65 13.66 1.71 5.65
N ILE A 66 13.92 2.19 6.87
CA ILE A 66 15.26 2.61 7.32
C ILE A 66 16.25 1.43 7.33
N GLU A 67 15.84 0.28 7.87
CA GLU A 67 16.62 -0.97 7.89
C GLU A 67 16.95 -1.44 6.47
N ALA A 68 16.02 -1.27 5.53
CA ALA A 68 16.21 -1.52 4.11
C ALA A 68 16.96 -0.41 3.36
N ARG A 69 17.50 0.59 4.09
CA ARG A 69 18.30 1.72 3.57
C ARG A 69 17.54 2.67 2.64
N LEU A 70 16.21 2.64 2.64
CA LEU A 70 15.41 3.49 1.77
C LEU A 70 15.47 4.96 2.19
N LEU A 71 15.29 5.87 1.24
CA LEU A 71 15.21 7.31 1.49
C LEU A 71 13.80 7.75 1.92
N ALA A 72 12.77 7.06 1.42
CA ALA A 72 11.38 7.42 1.63
C ALA A 72 10.46 6.20 1.77
N VAL A 73 9.38 6.36 2.53
CA VAL A 73 8.32 5.37 2.76
C VAL A 73 6.94 6.00 2.61
N GLY A 74 5.94 5.28 2.08
CA GLY A 74 4.57 5.80 1.93
C GLY A 74 3.50 4.83 2.39
N ILE A 75 2.66 5.22 3.34
CA ILE A 75 1.51 4.42 3.78
C ILE A 75 0.37 4.54 2.77
N ILE A 76 -0.12 3.39 2.29
CA ILE A 76 -1.21 3.27 1.31
C ILE A 76 -2.10 2.11 1.75
N ASP A 77 -2.70 2.22 2.93
CA ASP A 77 -3.58 1.17 3.44
C ASP A 77 -4.85 1.04 2.60
N HIS A 78 -5.36 -0.19 2.46
CA HIS A 78 -6.64 -0.42 1.79
C HIS A 78 -7.79 0.22 2.56
N ASP A 79 -8.59 1.03 1.89
CA ASP A 79 -9.85 1.63 2.33
C ASP A 79 -9.75 2.30 3.72
N SER A 80 -8.57 2.82 4.09
CA SER A 80 -8.29 3.38 5.41
C SER A 80 -7.19 4.43 5.37
N VAL A 81 -7.39 5.52 6.11
CA VAL A 81 -6.36 6.54 6.41
C VAL A 81 -5.95 6.53 7.89
N SER A 82 -6.41 5.56 8.66
CA SER A 82 -6.34 5.59 10.12
C SER A 82 -4.91 5.47 10.67
N GLY A 83 -4.00 4.86 9.90
CA GLY A 83 -2.57 4.82 10.22
C GLY A 83 -1.76 6.03 9.74
N CYS A 84 -2.35 6.94 8.95
CA CYS A 84 -1.59 8.00 8.27
C CYS A 84 -0.93 8.97 9.24
N HIS A 85 -1.63 9.40 10.29
CA HIS A 85 -1.03 10.26 11.32
C HIS A 85 0.21 9.62 11.93
N GLU A 86 0.13 8.36 12.33
CA GLU A 86 1.26 7.65 12.94
C GLU A 86 2.43 7.50 11.97
N MET A 87 2.19 7.16 10.70
CA MET A 87 3.27 7.06 9.70
C MET A 87 4.04 8.37 9.59
N LEU A 88 3.32 9.49 9.48
CA LEU A 88 3.95 10.79 9.32
C LEU A 88 4.67 11.25 10.60
N ASP A 89 4.09 11.01 11.77
CA ASP A 89 4.70 11.35 13.06
C ASP A 89 5.95 10.50 13.33
N ALA A 90 5.86 9.18 13.12
CA ALA A 90 7.00 8.28 13.26
C ALA A 90 8.09 8.56 12.22
N GLY A 91 7.72 8.87 10.98
CA GLY A 91 8.66 9.28 9.94
C GLY A 91 9.45 10.52 10.33
N ALA A 92 8.77 11.52 10.88
CA ALA A 92 9.41 12.72 11.41
C ALA A 92 10.33 12.41 12.60
N SER A 93 9.90 11.57 13.55
CA SER A 93 10.76 11.18 14.68
C SER A 93 12.00 10.42 14.22
N LEU A 94 11.88 9.53 13.24
CA LEU A 94 12.97 8.67 12.74
C LEU A 94 13.85 9.33 11.67
N GLY A 95 13.44 10.48 11.12
CA GLY A 95 14.19 11.18 10.08
C GLY A 95 14.13 10.47 8.72
N ILE A 96 12.98 9.91 8.35
CA ILE A 96 12.72 9.36 7.02
C ILE A 96 11.60 10.15 6.33
N ALA A 97 11.73 10.40 5.02
CA ALA A 97 10.67 11.03 4.25
C ALA A 97 9.45 10.10 4.18
N ALA A 98 8.41 10.45 4.93
CA ALA A 98 7.16 9.69 4.99
C ALA A 98 6.05 10.37 4.17
N THR A 99 5.31 9.61 3.39
CA THR A 99 4.11 10.07 2.67
C THR A 99 2.88 9.29 3.13
N ALA A 100 1.71 9.85 2.90
CA ALA A 100 0.42 9.30 3.28
C ALA A 100 -0.57 9.25 2.12
N GLY A 101 -1.48 8.30 2.21
CA GLY A 101 -2.52 8.08 1.23
C GLY A 101 -3.29 6.82 1.59
N PHE A 102 -4.11 6.38 0.67
CA PHE A 102 -4.85 5.13 0.80
C PHE A 102 -5.10 4.54 -0.59
N GLU A 103 -5.21 3.23 -0.64
CA GLU A 103 -5.65 2.50 -1.82
C GLU A 103 -7.10 2.07 -1.60
N MET A 104 -7.94 2.19 -2.60
CA MET A 104 -9.33 1.78 -2.47
C MET A 104 -9.81 1.03 -3.70
N ARG A 105 -10.76 0.14 -3.47
CA ARG A 105 -11.48 -0.52 -4.56
C ARG A 105 -12.64 0.36 -5.02
N VAL A 106 -12.79 0.51 -6.32
CA VAL A 106 -13.83 1.33 -6.95
C VAL A 106 -14.47 0.59 -8.11
N SER A 107 -15.69 0.98 -8.46
CA SER A 107 -16.39 0.46 -9.64
C SER A 107 -16.12 1.33 -10.86
N PHE A 108 -15.73 0.69 -11.96
CA PHE A 108 -15.62 1.21 -13.32
C PHE A 108 -16.86 0.90 -14.17
N ALA A 109 -17.93 0.37 -13.56
CA ALA A 109 -19.20 0.21 -14.25
C ALA A 109 -19.67 1.56 -14.82
N GLY A 110 -20.13 1.57 -16.07
CA GLY A 110 -20.55 2.78 -16.77
C GLY A 110 -19.42 3.60 -17.41
N THR A 111 -18.17 3.14 -17.33
CA THR A 111 -17.02 3.73 -18.06
C THR A 111 -16.80 3.05 -19.42
N ARG A 112 -15.89 3.58 -20.24
CA ARG A 112 -15.50 2.93 -21.53
C ARG A 112 -14.83 1.57 -21.37
N VAL A 113 -14.37 1.23 -20.16
CA VAL A 113 -13.74 -0.06 -19.84
C VAL A 113 -14.66 -1.00 -19.05
N ALA A 114 -15.95 -0.67 -18.94
CA ALA A 114 -16.91 -1.54 -18.27
C ALA A 114 -17.01 -2.93 -18.92
N GLY A 115 -17.37 -3.94 -18.11
CA GLY A 115 -17.40 -5.36 -18.44
C GLY A 115 -16.02 -6.00 -18.56
N ARG A 116 -14.95 -5.33 -18.10
CA ARG A 116 -13.57 -5.84 -18.20
C ARG A 116 -13.00 -6.17 -16.83
N LYS A 117 -12.04 -7.09 -16.84
CA LYS A 117 -11.17 -7.38 -15.70
C LYS A 117 -10.02 -6.38 -15.66
N LEU A 118 -9.93 -5.62 -14.58
CA LEU A 118 -8.90 -4.60 -14.32
C LEU A 118 -7.83 -5.20 -13.37
N ASN A 119 -7.08 -4.38 -12.66
CA ASN A 119 -6.13 -4.80 -11.61
C ASN A 119 -6.74 -5.54 -10.40
N ASN A 120 -8.05 -5.84 -10.39
CA ASN A 120 -8.67 -6.70 -9.39
C ASN A 120 -8.83 -8.13 -9.95
N PRO A 121 -8.17 -9.15 -9.35
CA PRO A 121 -8.27 -10.51 -9.85
C PRO A 121 -9.62 -11.18 -9.58
N ASP A 122 -10.42 -10.66 -8.64
CA ASP A 122 -11.57 -11.37 -8.10
C ASP A 122 -12.91 -10.91 -8.71
N SER A 123 -12.93 -9.75 -9.39
CA SER A 123 -14.16 -9.12 -9.86
C SER A 123 -13.98 -8.36 -11.18
N GLU A 124 -14.91 -8.54 -12.11
CA GLU A 124 -15.09 -7.62 -13.25
C GLU A 124 -15.58 -6.25 -12.77
N ASP A 125 -15.35 -5.21 -13.57
CA ASP A 125 -15.73 -3.82 -13.28
C ASP A 125 -15.13 -3.19 -12.02
N ILE A 126 -14.40 -3.92 -11.19
CA ILE A 126 -13.78 -3.38 -9.99
C ILE A 126 -12.29 -3.21 -10.25
N GLY A 127 -11.77 -2.04 -9.89
CA GLY A 127 -10.35 -1.75 -9.92
C GLY A 127 -9.87 -1.13 -8.60
N TYR A 128 -8.60 -1.32 -8.29
CA TYR A 128 -7.89 -0.59 -7.25
C TYR A 128 -7.35 0.73 -7.80
N ILE A 129 -7.53 1.79 -7.03
CA ILE A 129 -6.90 3.08 -7.27
C ILE A 129 -6.20 3.50 -6.00
N ALA A 130 -5.16 4.34 -6.11
CA ALA A 130 -4.53 4.94 -4.95
C ALA A 130 -4.76 6.46 -4.96
N ILE A 131 -4.91 7.03 -3.77
CA ILE A 131 -4.95 8.47 -3.53
C ILE A 131 -3.70 8.79 -2.72
N HIS A 132 -2.62 9.12 -3.43
CA HIS A 132 -1.30 9.40 -2.85
C HIS A 132 -1.16 10.86 -2.46
N GLY A 133 -0.18 11.13 -1.59
CA GLY A 133 0.21 12.48 -1.23
C GLY A 133 -0.89 13.22 -0.48
N LEU A 134 -1.71 12.48 0.28
CA LEU A 134 -2.87 13.01 0.99
C LEU A 134 -2.37 13.97 2.07
N PRO A 135 -2.62 15.29 1.93
CA PRO A 135 -2.19 16.26 2.92
C PRO A 135 -2.90 16.07 4.26
N ARG A 136 -2.15 16.19 5.37
CA ARG A 136 -2.63 15.87 6.74
C ARG A 136 -3.96 16.54 7.12
N ARG A 137 -4.20 17.78 6.71
CA ARG A 137 -5.48 18.49 6.94
C ARG A 137 -6.72 17.77 6.38
N ALA A 138 -6.54 16.87 5.40
CA ALA A 138 -7.63 16.14 4.75
C ALA A 138 -7.96 14.77 5.39
N PHE A 139 -7.20 14.32 6.40
CA PHE A 139 -7.39 12.98 6.97
C PHE A 139 -8.76 12.76 7.60
N THR A 140 -9.29 13.74 8.33
CA THR A 140 -10.64 13.67 8.92
C THR A 140 -11.69 13.50 7.83
N GLU A 141 -11.56 14.25 6.73
CA GLU A 141 -12.50 14.19 5.62
C GLU A 141 -12.39 12.88 4.84
N ALA A 142 -11.18 12.40 4.57
CA ALA A 142 -10.94 11.10 3.94
C ALA A 142 -11.48 9.94 4.79
N LYS A 143 -11.30 10.01 6.12
CA LYS A 143 -11.88 9.03 7.04
C LYS A 143 -13.41 9.02 6.96
N ALA A 144 -14.05 10.19 6.90
CA ALA A 144 -15.50 10.30 6.73
C ALA A 144 -15.97 9.77 5.37
N PHE A 145 -15.23 10.07 4.28
CA PHE A 145 -15.51 9.55 2.94
C PHE A 145 -15.47 8.02 2.89
N LEU A 146 -14.51 7.40 3.57
CA LEU A 146 -14.30 5.95 3.60
C LEU A 146 -15.24 5.20 4.56
N ALA A 147 -15.89 5.88 5.50
CA ALA A 147 -16.68 5.25 6.56
C ALA A 147 -17.85 4.38 6.04
N PRO A 148 -18.62 4.79 5.01
CA PRO A 148 -19.67 3.94 4.43
C PRO A 148 -19.11 2.65 3.82
N MET A 149 -17.99 2.74 3.08
CA MET A 149 -17.33 1.59 2.46
C MET A 149 -16.78 0.62 3.51
N PHE A 150 -16.20 1.15 4.59
CA PHE A 150 -15.76 0.36 5.73
C PHE A 150 -16.93 -0.43 6.36
N ALA A 151 -18.09 0.21 6.57
CA ALA A 151 -19.26 -0.47 7.12
C ALA A 151 -19.80 -1.57 6.17
N ALA A 152 -19.86 -1.28 4.87
CA ALA A 152 -20.30 -2.25 3.85
C ALA A 152 -19.34 -3.45 3.79
N ARG A 153 -18.03 -3.21 3.79
CA ARG A 153 -17.00 -4.25 3.78
C ARG A 153 -17.08 -5.15 5.00
N ASN A 154 -17.23 -4.58 6.20
CA ASN A 154 -17.35 -5.37 7.43
C ASN A 154 -18.62 -6.25 7.42
N LYS A 155 -19.74 -5.72 6.91
CA LYS A 155 -20.97 -6.51 6.73
C LYS A 155 -20.76 -7.68 5.78
N ARG A 156 -20.05 -7.47 4.67
CA ARG A 156 -19.71 -8.54 3.73
C ARG A 156 -18.75 -9.56 4.35
N THR A 157 -17.69 -9.13 5.03
CA THR A 157 -16.75 -10.03 5.70
C THR A 157 -17.43 -10.86 6.79
N TRP A 158 -18.37 -10.29 7.54
CA TRP A 158 -19.18 -11.04 8.51
C TRP A 158 -19.95 -12.18 7.84
N ARG A 159 -20.60 -11.94 6.69
CA ARG A 159 -21.26 -13.00 5.89
C ARG A 159 -20.27 -14.05 5.38
N MET A 160 -19.06 -13.63 4.98
CA MET A 160 -18.00 -14.57 4.58
C MET A 160 -17.52 -15.44 5.74
N VAL A 161 -17.54 -14.93 6.98
CA VAL A 161 -17.28 -15.74 8.19
C VAL A 161 -18.38 -16.79 8.38
N GLU A 162 -19.65 -16.44 8.20
CA GLU A 162 -20.76 -17.41 8.27
C GLU A 162 -20.61 -18.51 7.21
N ALA A 163 -20.34 -18.13 5.97
CA ALA A 163 -20.10 -19.08 4.87
C ALA A 163 -18.90 -19.98 5.16
N LEU A 164 -17.81 -19.41 5.69
CA LEU A 164 -16.63 -20.16 6.11
C LEU A 164 -16.96 -21.17 7.22
N ASN A 165 -17.67 -20.74 8.26
CA ASN A 165 -18.05 -21.61 9.38
C ASN A 165 -18.92 -22.79 8.91
N ALA A 166 -19.82 -22.57 7.95
CA ALA A 166 -20.63 -23.63 7.35
C ALA A 166 -19.78 -24.70 6.65
N LEU A 167 -18.59 -24.35 6.15
CA LEU A 167 -17.67 -25.29 5.53
C LEU A 167 -16.75 -25.99 6.54
N ILE A 168 -16.19 -25.26 7.51
CA ILE A 168 -15.11 -25.78 8.36
C ILE A 168 -15.60 -26.53 9.61
N VAL A 169 -16.78 -26.16 10.15
CA VAL A 169 -17.34 -26.80 11.35
C VAL A 169 -17.68 -28.28 11.10
N PRO A 170 -18.34 -28.67 9.99
CA PRO A 170 -18.57 -30.09 9.68
C PRO A 170 -17.28 -30.90 9.53
N LEU A 171 -16.16 -30.24 9.22
CA LEU A 171 -14.85 -30.86 9.10
C LEU A 171 -14.12 -31.02 10.43
N GLY A 172 -14.72 -30.55 11.53
CA GLY A 172 -14.16 -30.62 12.89
C GLY A 172 -13.25 -29.45 13.25
N VAL A 173 -13.20 -28.40 12.44
CA VAL A 173 -12.47 -27.16 12.77
C VAL A 173 -13.40 -26.25 13.57
N PRO A 174 -12.98 -25.73 14.74
CA PRO A 174 -13.84 -24.85 15.53
C PRO A 174 -14.26 -23.58 14.76
N ALA A 175 -15.49 -23.15 14.97
CA ALA A 175 -16.03 -21.95 14.34
C ALA A 175 -15.21 -20.69 14.69
N LEU A 176 -15.08 -19.79 13.72
CA LEU A 176 -14.53 -18.45 13.91
C LEU A 176 -15.62 -17.49 14.39
N ASP A 177 -15.25 -16.62 15.32
CA ASP A 177 -16.04 -15.46 15.70
C ASP A 177 -15.53 -14.22 14.98
N PHE A 178 -16.43 -13.45 14.34
CA PHE A 178 -16.02 -12.27 13.58
C PHE A 178 -15.33 -11.21 14.46
N ALA A 179 -15.87 -10.91 15.65
CA ALA A 179 -15.34 -9.85 16.49
C ALA A 179 -13.99 -10.24 17.11
N ARG A 180 -13.89 -11.46 17.65
CA ARG A 180 -12.70 -11.95 18.32
C ARG A 180 -11.59 -12.36 17.35
N ASP A 181 -11.92 -13.18 16.36
CA ASP A 181 -10.92 -13.89 15.55
C ASP A 181 -10.52 -13.11 14.28
N VAL A 182 -11.41 -12.26 13.75
CA VAL A 182 -11.15 -11.47 12.53
C VAL A 182 -10.93 -9.99 12.84
N ALA A 183 -11.90 -9.32 13.48
CA ALA A 183 -11.76 -7.91 13.82
C ALA A 183 -10.70 -7.68 14.91
N GLY A 184 -10.58 -8.59 15.88
CA GLY A 184 -9.60 -8.54 16.97
C GLY A 184 -8.14 -8.67 16.53
N ILE A 185 -7.88 -9.07 15.29
CA ILE A 185 -6.53 -9.12 14.69
C ILE A 185 -6.27 -7.99 13.69
N SER A 186 -7.21 -7.04 13.59
CA SER A 186 -7.16 -5.87 12.72
C SER A 186 -7.09 -4.58 13.56
N GLN A 187 -7.16 -3.41 12.91
CA GLN A 187 -7.36 -2.12 13.57
C GLN A 187 -8.76 -1.54 13.33
N ALA A 188 -9.78 -2.39 13.17
CA ALA A 188 -11.15 -1.98 12.85
C ALA A 188 -11.80 -1.03 13.88
N ALA A 189 -11.40 -1.10 15.16
CA ALA A 189 -11.86 -0.17 16.20
C ALA A 189 -11.53 1.30 15.85
N ASP A 190 -10.43 1.51 15.14
CA ASP A 190 -9.99 2.82 14.66
C ASP A 190 -10.38 3.07 13.19
N GLN A 191 -11.26 2.26 12.60
CA GLN A 191 -11.57 2.26 11.16
C GLN A 191 -10.37 1.85 10.29
N GLY A 192 -9.53 0.92 10.76
CA GLY A 192 -8.64 0.14 9.89
C GLY A 192 -9.44 -0.91 9.11
N SER A 193 -9.21 -1.05 7.81
CA SER A 193 -10.03 -1.91 6.97
C SER A 193 -9.78 -3.40 7.24
N ILE A 194 -10.87 -4.15 7.42
CA ILE A 194 -10.82 -5.61 7.39
C ILE A 194 -10.89 -6.06 5.92
N THR A 195 -9.92 -6.87 5.53
CA THR A 195 -9.79 -7.46 4.18
C THR A 195 -9.96 -8.97 4.22
N GLU A 196 -10.09 -9.59 3.06
CA GLU A 196 -10.11 -11.04 2.87
C GLU A 196 -8.87 -11.72 3.48
N ARG A 197 -7.73 -11.00 3.54
CA ARG A 197 -6.52 -11.50 4.19
C ARG A 197 -6.70 -11.71 5.69
N HIS A 198 -7.51 -10.90 6.37
CA HIS A 198 -7.81 -11.14 7.79
C HIS A 198 -8.65 -12.39 8.00
N LEU A 199 -9.64 -12.64 7.13
CA LEU A 199 -10.42 -13.86 7.18
C LEU A 199 -9.53 -15.10 7.01
N MET A 200 -8.64 -15.08 6.00
CA MET A 200 -7.67 -16.16 5.78
C MET A 200 -6.62 -16.25 6.91
N CYS A 201 -6.25 -15.14 7.54
CA CYS A 201 -5.35 -15.12 8.70
C CYS A 201 -6.00 -15.77 9.93
N ALA A 202 -7.27 -15.44 10.19
CA ALA A 202 -8.04 -16.02 11.27
C ALA A 202 -8.21 -17.54 11.08
N LEU A 203 -8.51 -17.97 9.86
CA LEU A 203 -8.54 -19.40 9.52
C LEU A 203 -7.16 -20.04 9.69
N ALA A 204 -6.08 -19.41 9.21
CA ALA A 204 -4.72 -19.93 9.37
C ALA A 204 -4.35 -20.13 10.84
N ARG A 205 -4.65 -19.15 11.71
CA ARG A 205 -4.43 -19.25 13.16
C ARG A 205 -5.22 -20.41 13.76
N ARG A 206 -6.51 -20.55 13.42
CA ARG A 206 -7.37 -21.62 13.91
C ARG A 206 -6.88 -23.01 13.51
N LEU A 207 -6.39 -23.17 12.28
CA LEU A 207 -5.84 -24.43 11.80
C LEU A 207 -4.52 -24.78 12.49
N LEU A 208 -3.66 -23.78 12.73
CA LEU A 208 -2.42 -23.97 13.48
C LEU A 208 -2.67 -24.31 14.96
N GLU A 209 -3.72 -23.78 15.56
CA GLU A 209 -4.15 -24.17 16.92
C GLU A 209 -4.71 -25.60 16.96
N SER A 210 -5.47 -26.00 15.93
CA SER A 210 -6.10 -27.32 15.86
C SER A 210 -5.11 -28.43 15.46
N ALA A 211 -4.05 -28.09 14.74
CA ALA A 211 -3.02 -28.99 14.26
C ALA A 211 -1.63 -28.31 14.33
N PRO A 212 -1.05 -28.15 15.53
CA PRO A 212 0.21 -27.45 15.71
C PRO A 212 1.38 -28.18 15.06
N GLU A 213 1.33 -29.51 15.02
CA GLU A 213 2.32 -30.35 14.38
C GLU A 213 2.27 -30.22 12.85
N GLY A 214 3.43 -30.00 12.23
CA GLY A 214 3.57 -29.75 10.80
C GLY A 214 2.88 -30.78 9.90
N GLN A 215 3.08 -32.07 10.19
CA GLN A 215 2.52 -33.14 9.37
C GLN A 215 1.00 -33.28 9.54
N ALA A 216 0.49 -33.04 10.75
CA ALA A 216 -0.94 -33.04 11.04
C ALA A 216 -1.65 -31.90 10.28
N LEU A 217 -1.05 -30.70 10.25
CA LEU A 217 -1.55 -29.56 9.48
C LEU A 217 -1.63 -29.88 7.98
N LEU A 218 -0.55 -30.43 7.39
CA LEU A 218 -0.53 -30.77 5.96
C LEU A 218 -1.58 -31.83 5.61
N THR A 219 -1.79 -32.80 6.51
CA THR A 219 -2.83 -33.83 6.37
C THR A 219 -4.22 -33.21 6.44
N LEU A 220 -4.48 -32.31 7.41
CA LEU A 220 -5.74 -31.58 7.53
C LEU A 220 -6.05 -30.76 6.27
N LEU A 221 -5.06 -30.02 5.76
CA LEU A 221 -5.20 -29.21 4.55
C LEU A 221 -5.56 -30.07 3.33
N ARG A 222 -4.82 -31.16 3.10
CA ARG A 222 -5.03 -32.05 1.96
C ARG A 222 -6.34 -32.82 2.06
N ASP A 223 -6.54 -33.54 3.17
CA ASP A 223 -7.56 -34.59 3.26
C ASP A 223 -8.93 -34.07 3.68
N ARG A 224 -8.98 -32.96 4.44
CA ARG A 224 -10.24 -32.40 4.97
C ARG A 224 -10.65 -31.14 4.23
N LEU A 225 -9.69 -30.24 3.97
CA LEU A 225 -9.97 -28.97 3.30
C LEU A 225 -9.79 -29.04 1.78
N GLY A 226 -9.20 -30.11 1.24
CA GLY A 226 -8.94 -30.25 -0.20
C GLY A 226 -8.05 -29.13 -0.73
N VAL A 227 -7.05 -28.72 0.06
CA VAL A 227 -6.10 -27.65 -0.24
C VAL A 227 -4.77 -28.27 -0.65
N ALA A 228 -4.36 -28.03 -1.90
CA ALA A 228 -3.06 -28.45 -2.39
C ALA A 228 -1.99 -27.46 -1.93
N VAL A 229 -0.96 -27.97 -1.25
CA VAL A 229 0.17 -27.17 -0.77
C VAL A 229 1.39 -27.43 -1.66
N PRO A 230 1.95 -26.40 -2.33
CA PRO A 230 3.19 -26.54 -3.08
C PRO A 230 4.34 -27.08 -2.22
N ALA A 231 5.20 -27.94 -2.77
CA ALA A 231 6.24 -28.65 -2.01
C ALA A 231 7.12 -27.72 -1.17
N LYS A 232 7.54 -26.58 -1.75
CA LYS A 232 8.33 -25.55 -1.06
C LYS A 232 7.61 -24.98 0.16
N LEU A 233 6.31 -24.70 0.04
CA LEU A 233 5.49 -24.19 1.15
C LEU A 233 5.19 -25.28 2.17
N ALA A 234 5.06 -26.54 1.76
CA ALA A 234 4.86 -27.67 2.69
C ALA A 234 6.03 -27.79 3.68
N THR A 235 7.27 -27.65 3.22
CA THR A 235 8.45 -27.62 4.09
C THR A 235 8.41 -26.45 5.09
N LEU A 236 8.05 -25.26 4.63
CA LEU A 236 7.95 -24.06 5.50
C LEU A 236 6.81 -24.16 6.52
N LEU A 237 5.70 -24.81 6.16
CA LEU A 237 4.56 -25.04 7.05
C LEU A 237 4.80 -26.16 8.05
N ALA A 238 5.69 -27.10 7.73
CA ALA A 238 6.09 -28.19 8.62
C ALA A 238 7.03 -27.71 9.73
N ASP A 239 7.85 -26.69 9.46
CA ASP A 239 8.78 -26.09 10.42
C ASP A 239 8.05 -25.22 11.45
N GLN A 240 8.08 -25.66 12.71
CA GLN A 240 7.45 -24.94 13.83
C GLN A 240 8.26 -23.71 14.28
N SER A 241 9.55 -23.64 13.94
CA SER A 241 10.42 -22.50 14.25
C SER A 241 10.26 -21.35 13.26
N ASN A 242 9.57 -21.57 12.14
CA ASN A 242 9.34 -20.58 11.11
C ASN A 242 8.48 -19.41 11.63
N PRO A 243 9.03 -18.19 11.78
CA PRO A 243 8.28 -17.05 12.30
C PRO A 243 7.20 -16.54 11.33
N HIS A 244 7.23 -16.98 10.07
CA HIS A 244 6.30 -16.56 9.03
C HIS A 244 5.17 -17.57 8.79
N ARG A 245 5.10 -18.66 9.56
CA ARG A 245 4.22 -19.81 9.31
C ARG A 245 2.75 -19.43 9.10
N VAL A 246 2.22 -18.47 9.86
CA VAL A 246 0.82 -17.99 9.70
C VAL A 246 0.61 -17.25 8.38
N TYR A 247 1.59 -16.45 7.93
CA TYR A 247 1.53 -15.73 6.66
C TYR A 247 1.72 -16.67 5.46
N ASP A 248 2.57 -17.68 5.61
CA ASP A 248 2.74 -18.74 4.60
C ASP A 248 1.42 -19.51 4.41
N LEU A 249 0.77 -19.90 5.51
CA LEU A 249 -0.51 -20.63 5.47
C LEU A 249 -1.62 -19.75 4.91
N LEU A 250 -1.70 -18.49 5.31
CA LEU A 250 -2.61 -17.51 4.74
C LEU A 250 -2.43 -17.40 3.21
N GLY A 251 -1.19 -17.39 2.72
CA GLY A 251 -0.91 -17.31 1.29
C GLY A 251 -1.51 -18.49 0.53
N VAL A 252 -1.36 -19.70 1.07
CA VAL A 252 -1.98 -20.93 0.52
C VAL A 252 -3.50 -20.84 0.55
N LEU A 253 -4.09 -20.45 1.68
CA LEU A 253 -5.55 -20.37 1.83
C LEU A 253 -6.15 -19.31 0.90
N LYS A 254 -5.49 -18.16 0.74
CA LYS A 254 -5.92 -17.12 -0.19
C LYS A 254 -6.00 -17.63 -1.63
N SER A 255 -5.01 -18.40 -2.10
CA SER A 255 -4.95 -18.85 -3.49
C SER A 255 -5.79 -20.09 -3.81
N SER A 256 -6.17 -20.88 -2.81
CA SER A 256 -6.78 -22.21 -3.02
C SER A 256 -8.11 -22.43 -2.29
N PHE A 257 -8.48 -21.55 -1.36
CA PHE A 257 -9.65 -21.72 -0.51
C PHE A 257 -10.59 -20.51 -0.52
N LEU A 258 -10.08 -19.29 -0.67
CA LEU A 258 -10.88 -18.06 -0.59
C LEU A 258 -12.09 -18.07 -1.52
N ASP A 259 -11.94 -18.55 -2.76
CA ASP A 259 -13.01 -18.59 -3.77
C ASP A 259 -14.28 -19.33 -3.29
N ARG A 260 -14.15 -20.26 -2.34
CA ARG A 260 -15.29 -21.03 -1.79
C ARG A 260 -16.20 -20.21 -0.90
N VAL A 261 -15.69 -19.09 -0.37
CA VAL A 261 -16.38 -18.23 0.58
C VAL A 261 -16.41 -16.76 0.14
N PHE A 262 -15.80 -16.44 -1.01
CA PHE A 262 -15.74 -15.09 -1.52
C PHE A 262 -17.13 -14.59 -1.91
N ILE A 263 -17.53 -13.47 -1.32
CA ILE A 263 -18.74 -12.75 -1.70
C ILE A 263 -18.32 -11.52 -2.48
N GLN A 264 -18.92 -11.31 -3.66
CA GLN A 264 -18.67 -10.12 -4.47
C GLN A 264 -19.10 -8.86 -3.71
N PRO A 265 -18.31 -7.78 -3.76
CA PRO A 265 -18.68 -6.52 -3.15
C PRO A 265 -19.72 -5.80 -4.00
N ASP A 266 -20.56 -5.02 -3.34
CA ASP A 266 -21.62 -4.26 -3.98
C ASP A 266 -21.23 -2.77 -4.15
N ALA A 267 -22.15 -1.98 -4.67
CA ALA A 267 -21.97 -0.54 -4.87
C ALA A 267 -21.87 0.28 -3.57
N ALA A 268 -22.20 -0.30 -2.40
CA ALA A 268 -22.00 0.36 -1.12
C ALA A 268 -20.54 0.22 -0.64
N GLU A 269 -19.86 -0.87 -0.99
CA GLU A 269 -18.41 -1.04 -0.77
C GLU A 269 -17.58 -0.40 -1.89
N CYS A 270 -17.98 -0.57 -3.15
CA CYS A 270 -17.24 -0.08 -4.32
C CYS A 270 -17.94 1.16 -4.92
N VAL A 271 -17.53 2.35 -4.48
CA VAL A 271 -18.05 3.61 -5.05
C VAL A 271 -17.66 3.75 -6.54
N PRO A 272 -18.44 4.49 -7.34
CA PRO A 272 -18.04 4.81 -8.72
C PRO A 272 -16.68 5.50 -8.77
N VAL A 273 -15.82 5.09 -9.70
CA VAL A 273 -14.45 5.61 -9.84
C VAL A 273 -14.40 7.14 -9.94
N ALA A 274 -15.32 7.74 -10.70
CA ALA A 274 -15.40 9.19 -10.87
C ALA A 274 -15.54 9.92 -9.51
N ARG A 275 -16.35 9.38 -8.59
CA ARG A 275 -16.56 9.96 -7.26
C ARG A 275 -15.29 9.92 -6.41
N ALA A 276 -14.52 8.83 -6.50
CA ALA A 276 -13.26 8.69 -5.77
C ALA A 276 -12.17 9.62 -6.33
N VAL A 277 -12.09 9.74 -7.66
CA VAL A 277 -11.15 10.65 -8.33
C VAL A 277 -11.49 12.12 -8.04
N GLU A 278 -12.77 12.48 -8.10
CA GLU A 278 -13.25 13.81 -7.70
C GLU A 278 -12.87 14.12 -6.25
N PHE A 279 -13.11 13.18 -5.34
CA PHE A 279 -12.71 13.31 -3.94
C PHE A 279 -11.20 13.57 -3.81
N GLY A 280 -10.36 12.73 -4.41
CA GLY A 280 -8.89 12.86 -4.35
C GLY A 280 -8.41 14.21 -4.88
N ASN A 281 -8.94 14.65 -6.02
CA ASN A 281 -8.61 15.95 -6.61
C ASN A 281 -9.02 17.12 -5.70
N ARG A 282 -10.22 17.06 -5.13
CA ARG A 282 -10.77 18.15 -4.30
C ARG A 282 -10.02 18.35 -3.01
N VAL A 283 -9.54 17.28 -2.36
CA VAL A 283 -8.75 17.39 -1.11
C VAL A 283 -7.28 17.76 -1.34
N GLY A 284 -6.88 17.91 -2.61
CA GLY A 284 -5.52 18.24 -3.01
C GLY A 284 -4.56 17.06 -2.91
N ALA A 285 -5.05 15.84 -3.07
CA ALA A 285 -4.25 14.63 -3.20
C ALA A 285 -4.05 14.27 -4.69
N ILE A 286 -3.34 13.16 -4.96
CA ILE A 286 -3.04 12.68 -6.31
C ILE A 286 -3.75 11.33 -6.52
N PRO A 287 -4.96 11.32 -7.12
CA PRO A 287 -5.60 10.07 -7.53
C PRO A 287 -4.83 9.45 -8.71
N VAL A 288 -4.46 8.18 -8.56
CA VAL A 288 -3.73 7.40 -9.56
C VAL A 288 -4.38 6.03 -9.77
N TYR A 289 -4.33 5.54 -11.01
CA TYR A 289 -4.68 4.15 -11.32
C TYR A 289 -3.52 3.22 -10.95
N ALA A 290 -3.78 2.05 -10.34
CA ALA A 290 -2.75 1.09 -9.95
C ALA A 290 -2.55 0.02 -11.03
N TYR A 291 -1.65 0.24 -11.98
CA TYR A 291 -1.43 -0.72 -13.06
C TYR A 291 -0.87 -2.06 -12.55
N LEU A 292 -1.55 -3.16 -12.90
CA LEU A 292 -1.11 -4.51 -12.57
C LEU A 292 -0.40 -5.16 -13.75
N GLY A 293 -1.01 -5.13 -14.94
CA GLY A 293 -0.50 -5.76 -16.16
C GLY A 293 -0.72 -7.28 -16.19
N ASP A 294 -0.73 -7.86 -17.40
CA ASP A 294 -0.90 -9.30 -17.60
C ASP A 294 0.22 -10.08 -16.94
N VAL A 295 -0.14 -11.19 -16.29
CA VAL A 295 0.81 -12.12 -15.68
C VAL A 295 0.97 -13.31 -16.63
N GLY A 296 2.17 -13.44 -17.22
CA GLY A 296 2.54 -14.60 -18.05
C GLY A 296 2.94 -15.84 -17.23
N GLU A 297 3.69 -16.75 -17.84
CA GLU A 297 4.24 -17.92 -17.14
C GLU A 297 5.23 -17.50 -16.04
N SER A 298 4.98 -17.93 -14.80
CA SER A 298 5.94 -17.80 -13.71
C SER A 298 7.18 -18.64 -14.01
N PRO A 299 8.41 -18.10 -13.89
CA PRO A 299 9.64 -18.90 -13.94
C PRO A 299 9.68 -20.06 -12.93
N THR A 300 8.81 -20.05 -11.92
CA THR A 300 8.67 -21.10 -10.89
C THR A 300 7.43 -21.99 -11.06
N GLY A 301 6.57 -21.75 -12.07
CA GLY A 301 5.35 -22.55 -12.30
C GLY A 301 4.20 -22.35 -11.30
N ASP A 302 4.35 -21.48 -10.31
CA ASP A 302 3.38 -21.36 -9.19
C ASP A 302 2.27 -20.30 -9.37
N LYS A 303 2.30 -19.49 -10.44
CA LYS A 303 1.25 -18.49 -10.72
C LYS A 303 0.51 -18.84 -12.01
N LYS A 304 -0.83 -18.86 -11.95
CA LYS A 304 -1.68 -18.99 -13.14
C LYS A 304 -1.44 -17.78 -14.04
N ALA A 305 -1.23 -18.03 -15.33
CA ALA A 305 -1.24 -16.96 -16.31
C ALA A 305 -2.62 -16.29 -16.30
N GLU A 306 -2.64 -14.97 -16.28
CA GLU A 306 -3.86 -14.20 -16.08
C GLU A 306 -3.80 -12.89 -16.86
N ARG A 307 -4.89 -12.57 -17.54
CA ARG A 307 -5.01 -11.36 -18.35
C ARG A 307 -5.77 -10.30 -17.59
N PHE A 308 -5.26 -9.08 -17.67
CA PHE A 308 -5.77 -7.88 -17.05
C PHE A 308 -5.81 -6.78 -18.11
N GLU A 309 -5.06 -5.68 -17.93
CA GLU A 309 -5.26 -4.45 -18.68
C GLU A 309 -4.58 -4.40 -20.06
N ASP A 310 -3.59 -5.25 -20.34
CA ASP A 310 -2.68 -5.00 -21.47
C ASP A 310 -3.35 -5.02 -22.83
N ALA A 311 -4.37 -5.86 -23.02
CA ALA A 311 -5.13 -5.95 -24.26
C ALA A 311 -5.92 -4.65 -24.58
N PHE A 312 -6.16 -3.80 -23.59
CA PHE A 312 -6.93 -2.55 -23.74
C PHE A 312 -6.27 -1.34 -23.06
N LEU A 313 -4.96 -1.41 -22.80
CA LEU A 313 -4.24 -0.40 -22.03
C LEU A 313 -4.36 1.02 -22.60
N ASP A 314 -4.33 1.20 -23.92
CA ASP A 314 -4.50 2.51 -24.55
C ASP A 314 -5.89 3.10 -24.22
N LEU A 315 -6.97 2.30 -24.39
CA LEU A 315 -8.33 2.71 -24.03
C LEU A 315 -8.45 3.02 -22.53
N LEU A 316 -7.81 2.20 -21.69
CA LEU A 316 -7.80 2.41 -20.25
C LEU A 316 -7.10 3.73 -19.89
N VAL A 317 -5.93 4.03 -20.46
CA VAL A 317 -5.20 5.26 -20.15
C VAL A 317 -5.98 6.49 -20.61
N GLU A 318 -6.62 6.45 -21.77
CA GLU A 318 -7.52 7.52 -22.18
C GLU A 318 -8.68 7.71 -21.18
N GLU A 319 -9.23 6.61 -20.66
CA GLU A 319 -10.33 6.69 -19.68
C GLU A 319 -9.87 7.21 -18.33
N VAL A 320 -8.68 6.82 -17.88
CA VAL A 320 -8.01 7.36 -16.70
C VAL A 320 -7.83 8.88 -16.84
N VAL A 321 -7.45 9.38 -18.01
CA VAL A 321 -7.36 10.83 -18.26
C VAL A 321 -8.74 11.49 -18.19
N ASN A 322 -9.75 10.92 -18.86
CA ASN A 322 -11.11 11.47 -18.89
C ASN A 322 -11.76 11.52 -17.51
N LEU A 323 -11.50 10.52 -16.67
CA LEU A 323 -11.98 10.46 -15.28
C LEU A 323 -11.29 11.48 -14.36
N GLY A 324 -10.20 12.10 -14.81
CA GLY A 324 -9.51 13.18 -14.10
C GLY A 324 -8.39 12.71 -13.16
N PHE A 325 -7.90 11.47 -13.32
CA PHE A 325 -6.71 11.00 -12.61
C PHE A 325 -5.50 11.88 -12.92
N LYS A 326 -4.53 11.90 -12.00
CA LYS A 326 -3.29 12.68 -12.13
C LYS A 326 -2.08 11.83 -12.45
N GLY A 327 -2.20 10.52 -12.33
CA GLY A 327 -1.08 9.62 -12.54
C GLY A 327 -1.45 8.15 -12.62
N ILE A 328 -0.42 7.33 -12.74
CA ILE A 328 -0.47 5.87 -12.65
C ILE A 328 0.62 5.44 -11.65
N THR A 329 0.26 4.54 -10.74
CA THR A 329 1.22 3.84 -9.88
C THR A 329 1.43 2.43 -10.39
N TYR A 330 2.66 1.94 -10.34
CA TYR A 330 3.02 0.60 -10.78
C TYR A 330 4.24 0.07 -10.03
N MET A 331 4.51 -1.23 -10.15
CA MET A 331 5.57 -1.91 -9.41
C MET A 331 6.52 -2.57 -10.40
N PRO A 332 7.66 -1.94 -10.74
CA PRO A 332 8.55 -2.46 -11.78
C PRO A 332 8.91 -3.95 -11.64
N PRO A 333 9.14 -4.53 -10.44
CA PRO A 333 9.43 -5.97 -10.30
C PRO A 333 8.30 -6.92 -10.73
N ARG A 334 7.07 -6.43 -10.93
CA ARG A 334 5.89 -7.25 -11.28
C ARG A 334 5.61 -7.28 -12.79
N ASN A 335 6.33 -6.50 -13.59
CA ASN A 335 6.05 -6.31 -15.00
C ASN A 335 7.28 -6.60 -15.86
N THR A 336 7.03 -7.01 -17.10
CA THR A 336 8.05 -7.14 -18.14
C THR A 336 8.57 -5.77 -18.57
N ALA A 337 9.77 -5.75 -19.17
CA ALA A 337 10.36 -4.52 -19.71
C ALA A 337 9.46 -3.90 -20.80
N GLU A 338 8.82 -4.73 -21.63
CA GLU A 338 7.92 -4.32 -22.71
C GLU A 338 6.65 -3.65 -22.16
N GLN A 339 6.03 -4.24 -21.13
CA GLN A 339 4.87 -3.67 -20.43
C GLN A 339 5.23 -2.29 -19.88
N LEU A 340 6.33 -2.19 -19.13
CA LEU A 340 6.76 -0.94 -18.51
C LEU A 340 7.11 0.12 -19.55
N ALA A 341 7.84 -0.23 -20.61
CA ALA A 341 8.18 0.70 -21.68
C ALA A 341 6.93 1.24 -22.38
N ARG A 342 5.89 0.41 -22.60
CA ARG A 342 4.61 0.84 -23.17
C ARG A 342 3.86 1.76 -22.21
N LEU A 343 3.73 1.37 -20.94
CA LEU A 343 3.05 2.17 -19.92
C LEU A 343 3.68 3.56 -19.77
N GLN A 344 5.01 3.63 -19.65
CA GLN A 344 5.72 4.90 -19.51
C GLN A 344 5.57 5.81 -20.74
N ARG A 345 5.51 5.25 -21.96
CA ARG A 345 5.21 6.03 -23.17
C ARG A 345 3.80 6.63 -23.10
N LEU A 346 2.82 5.86 -22.64
CA LEU A 346 1.45 6.34 -22.46
C LEU A 346 1.39 7.43 -21.38
N CYS A 347 2.06 7.24 -20.23
CA CYS A 347 2.15 8.26 -19.18
C CYS A 347 2.73 9.58 -19.71
N ARG A 348 3.83 9.54 -20.47
CA ARG A 348 4.42 10.74 -21.09
C ARG A 348 3.48 11.40 -22.09
N THR A 349 2.84 10.62 -22.96
CA THR A 349 1.91 11.11 -23.99
C THR A 349 0.71 11.84 -23.37
N HIS A 350 0.17 11.27 -22.28
CA HIS A 350 -1.01 11.80 -21.60
C HIS A 350 -0.68 12.72 -20.41
N ARG A 351 0.60 13.00 -20.16
CA ARG A 351 1.09 13.82 -19.03
C ARG A 351 0.57 13.33 -17.67
N LEU A 352 0.70 12.02 -17.45
CA LEU A 352 0.36 11.37 -16.18
C LEU A 352 1.61 11.25 -15.31
N PHE A 353 1.46 11.56 -14.03
CA PHE A 353 2.50 11.35 -13.03
C PHE A 353 2.74 9.87 -12.75
N GLU A 354 3.99 9.47 -12.59
CA GLU A 354 4.38 8.08 -12.39
C GLU A 354 4.84 7.89 -10.95
N ILE A 355 4.22 6.94 -10.23
CA ILE A 355 4.56 6.60 -8.84
C ILE A 355 4.97 5.12 -8.78
N SER A 356 5.93 4.81 -7.89
CA SER A 356 6.38 3.44 -7.65
C SER A 356 6.33 3.05 -6.17
N GLY A 357 6.08 1.77 -5.93
CA GLY A 357 6.16 1.11 -4.63
C GLY A 357 6.16 -0.42 -4.79
N VAL A 358 6.16 -1.18 -3.69
CA VAL A 358 6.25 -2.65 -3.74
C VAL A 358 5.12 -3.40 -3.02
N ASP A 359 4.12 -2.69 -2.47
CA ASP A 359 2.91 -3.25 -1.84
C ASP A 359 3.27 -4.32 -0.78
N ILE A 360 3.91 -3.81 0.27
CA ILE A 360 4.32 -4.63 1.42
C ILE A 360 3.10 -4.94 2.28
N ASN A 361 2.72 -6.20 2.35
CA ASN A 361 1.60 -6.72 3.16
C ASN A 361 1.89 -8.08 3.84
N SER A 362 3.14 -8.59 3.74
CA SER A 362 3.57 -9.87 4.30
C SER A 362 4.96 -9.78 4.93
N SER A 363 5.19 -10.58 5.97
CA SER A 363 6.45 -10.62 6.73
C SER A 363 7.66 -11.15 5.95
N ARG A 364 7.44 -11.76 4.78
CA ARG A 364 8.52 -12.22 3.88
C ARG A 364 8.86 -11.23 2.76
N GLN A 365 8.07 -10.18 2.55
CA GLN A 365 8.32 -9.24 1.46
C GLN A 365 9.50 -8.33 1.80
N ALA A 366 10.40 -8.15 0.84
CA ALA A 366 11.49 -7.20 0.96
C ALA A 366 10.98 -5.78 0.73
N PHE A 367 11.42 -4.84 1.57
CA PHE A 367 11.15 -3.41 1.39
C PHE A 367 11.99 -2.81 0.25
N THR A 368 13.10 -3.43 -0.13
CA THR A 368 13.98 -3.01 -1.21
C THR A 368 13.31 -3.18 -2.58
N CYS A 369 13.69 -2.31 -3.52
CA CYS A 369 13.26 -2.33 -4.90
C CYS A 369 14.44 -1.92 -5.82
N PRO A 370 15.48 -2.76 -5.96
CA PRO A 370 16.73 -2.38 -6.60
C PRO A 370 16.57 -1.99 -8.08
N ILE A 371 15.54 -2.52 -8.75
CA ILE A 371 15.21 -2.19 -10.16
C ILE A 371 14.99 -0.69 -10.38
N ILE A 372 14.53 0.07 -9.39
CA ILE A 372 14.30 1.52 -9.57
C ILE A 372 15.60 2.30 -9.75
N LEU A 373 16.75 1.66 -9.47
CA LEU A 373 18.07 2.23 -9.65
C LEU A 373 18.58 2.13 -11.09
N GLU A 374 17.89 1.40 -11.97
CA GLU A 374 18.22 1.35 -13.38
C GLU A 374 17.87 2.69 -14.07
N PRO A 375 18.65 3.13 -15.08
CA PRO A 375 18.48 4.44 -15.72
C PRO A 375 17.04 4.76 -16.17
N GLN A 376 16.32 3.75 -16.68
CA GLN A 376 14.95 3.88 -17.18
C GLN A 376 13.87 4.07 -16.09
N PHE A 377 14.24 3.89 -14.81
CA PHE A 377 13.34 4.02 -13.66
C PHE A 377 13.77 5.12 -12.69
N ARG A 378 14.91 5.78 -12.93
CA ARG A 378 15.44 6.82 -12.02
C ARG A 378 14.50 8.01 -11.83
N HIS A 379 13.66 8.32 -12.81
CA HIS A 379 12.63 9.36 -12.68
C HIS A 379 11.61 9.05 -11.58
N LEU A 380 11.42 7.78 -11.21
CA LEU A 380 10.53 7.38 -10.11
C LEU A 380 11.07 7.79 -8.75
N VAL A 381 12.40 7.87 -8.58
CA VAL A 381 13.02 8.39 -7.36
C VAL A 381 12.71 9.89 -7.21
N ASP A 382 12.85 10.65 -8.30
CA ASP A 382 12.47 12.07 -8.31
C ASP A 382 10.97 12.27 -8.12
N ALA A 383 10.14 11.42 -8.72
CA ALA A 383 8.70 11.42 -8.49
C ALA A 383 8.35 11.19 -7.02
N THR A 384 9.03 10.27 -6.32
CA THR A 384 8.85 10.11 -4.86
C THR A 384 9.21 11.38 -4.09
N TRP A 385 10.33 12.03 -4.40
CA TRP A 385 10.68 13.31 -3.75
C TRP A 385 9.65 14.40 -4.06
N ALA A 386 9.13 14.44 -5.28
CA ALA A 386 8.09 15.37 -5.67
C ALA A 386 6.77 15.10 -4.93
N LEU A 387 6.41 13.83 -4.73
CA LEU A 387 5.25 13.42 -3.95
C LEU A 387 5.37 13.85 -2.49
N PHE A 388 6.55 13.63 -1.88
CA PHE A 388 6.83 14.07 -0.52
C PHE A 388 6.73 15.59 -0.37
N ALA A 389 7.33 16.35 -1.28
CA ALA A 389 7.21 17.81 -1.29
C ALA A 389 5.77 18.28 -1.50
N HIS A 390 5.05 17.63 -2.42
CA HIS A 390 3.66 17.93 -2.71
C HIS A 390 2.79 17.85 -1.46
N GLU A 391 2.89 16.75 -0.71
CA GLU A 391 2.08 16.53 0.48
C GLU A 391 2.34 17.60 1.55
N ARG A 392 3.62 17.95 1.78
CA ARG A 392 4.00 18.96 2.77
C ARG A 392 3.58 20.36 2.36
N LEU A 393 3.81 20.74 1.11
CA LEU A 393 3.42 22.05 0.59
C LEU A 393 1.89 22.19 0.54
N ALA A 394 1.15 21.18 0.07
CA ALA A 394 -0.31 21.20 0.03
C ALA A 394 -0.95 21.24 1.44
N ASN A 395 -0.25 20.72 2.45
CA ASN A 395 -0.67 20.83 3.84
C ASN A 395 -0.43 22.24 4.42
N HIS A 396 0.66 22.90 4.00
CA HIS A 396 0.96 24.29 4.38
C HIS A 396 0.02 25.29 3.71
N ASP A 397 -0.15 25.15 2.39
CA ASP A 397 -1.01 25.97 1.56
C ASP A 397 -1.62 25.10 0.42
N PRO A 398 -2.96 24.94 0.36
CA PRO A 398 -3.62 24.17 -0.70
C PRO A 398 -3.25 24.60 -2.12
N ASP A 399 -2.93 25.88 -2.35
CA ASP A 399 -2.57 26.40 -3.67
C ASP A 399 -1.21 25.89 -4.14
N LEU A 400 -0.38 25.40 -3.21
CA LEU A 400 0.90 24.76 -3.49
C LEU A 400 0.77 23.24 -3.70
N ALA A 401 -0.44 22.69 -3.80
CA ALA A 401 -0.59 21.33 -4.31
C ALA A 401 -0.03 21.24 -5.74
N LEU A 402 0.70 20.17 -6.05
CA LEU A 402 1.41 20.01 -7.33
C LEU A 402 0.46 20.22 -8.51
N PHE A 403 -0.79 19.74 -8.40
CA PHE A 403 -1.85 19.82 -9.42
C PHE A 403 -2.87 20.94 -9.20
N SER A 404 -2.65 21.85 -8.24
CA SER A 404 -3.54 23.00 -8.08
C SER A 404 -3.45 23.92 -9.32
N PRO A 405 -4.57 24.42 -9.85
CA PRO A 405 -4.56 25.44 -10.90
C PRO A 405 -4.00 26.77 -10.41
N ALA A 406 -4.04 27.04 -9.11
CA ALA A 406 -3.46 28.24 -8.48
C ALA A 406 -1.95 28.13 -8.25
N ASN A 407 -1.36 26.95 -8.48
CA ASN A 407 0.06 26.73 -8.25
C ASN A 407 0.93 27.69 -9.07
N PRO A 408 1.97 28.33 -8.49
CA PRO A 408 2.86 29.24 -9.22
C PRO A 408 3.50 28.63 -10.47
N LEU A 409 3.68 27.30 -10.46
CA LEU A 409 4.25 26.51 -11.55
C LEU A 409 3.19 25.83 -12.44
N ALA A 410 1.89 26.08 -12.24
CA ALA A 410 0.81 25.40 -12.97
C ALA A 410 0.93 25.48 -14.50
N ALA A 411 1.48 26.59 -15.01
CA ALA A 411 1.68 26.82 -16.44
C ALA A 411 2.87 26.04 -17.05
N LEU A 412 3.74 25.45 -16.22
CA LEU A 412 4.89 24.68 -16.70
C LEU A 412 4.47 23.25 -17.11
N PRO A 413 5.24 22.61 -18.01
CA PRO A 413 5.14 21.18 -18.26
C PRO A 413 5.21 20.33 -16.97
N LEU A 414 4.54 19.17 -16.97
CA LEU A 414 4.45 18.34 -15.76
C LEU A 414 5.83 17.86 -15.28
N ASP A 415 6.70 17.43 -16.20
CA ASP A 415 8.07 17.02 -15.92
C ASP A 415 8.89 18.12 -15.24
N GLU A 416 8.76 19.38 -15.69
CA GLU A 416 9.40 20.51 -15.02
C GLU A 416 8.85 20.76 -13.62
N ARG A 417 7.54 20.63 -13.43
CA ARG A 417 6.90 20.77 -12.11
C ARG A 417 7.36 19.67 -11.16
N VAL A 418 7.41 18.43 -11.63
CA VAL A 418 7.91 17.28 -10.87
C VAL A 418 9.37 17.51 -10.48
N ALA A 419 10.22 17.95 -11.40
CA ALA A 419 11.63 18.25 -11.09
C ALA A 419 11.77 19.35 -10.02
N ALA A 420 10.98 20.42 -10.12
CA ALA A 420 10.98 21.49 -9.12
C ALA A 420 10.53 20.99 -7.73
N TYR A 421 9.48 20.18 -7.68
CA TYR A 421 9.00 19.59 -6.42
C TYR A 421 9.99 18.55 -5.87
N ALA A 422 10.64 17.76 -6.72
CA ALA A 422 11.68 16.83 -6.30
C ALA A 422 12.87 17.57 -5.65
N ALA A 423 13.30 18.68 -6.24
CA ALA A 423 14.33 19.54 -5.67
C ALA A 423 13.91 20.16 -4.33
N VAL A 424 12.64 20.52 -4.15
CA VAL A 424 12.10 20.91 -2.84
C VAL A 424 12.17 19.75 -1.86
N GLY A 425 11.66 18.57 -2.25
CA GLY A 425 11.58 17.38 -1.40
C GLY A 425 12.94 16.97 -0.84
N LYS A 426 13.99 17.01 -1.66
CA LYS A 426 15.37 16.72 -1.25
C LYS A 426 15.96 17.72 -0.25
N ARG A 427 15.38 18.93 -0.13
CA ARG A 427 15.81 19.97 0.83
C ARG A 427 14.98 20.00 2.11
N ILE A 428 13.84 19.30 2.16
CA ILE A 428 13.03 19.21 3.37
C ILE A 428 13.82 18.42 4.42
N ASP A 429 13.98 18.99 5.62
CA ASP A 429 14.49 18.27 6.77
C ASP A 429 13.48 17.18 7.16
N PRO A 430 13.83 15.88 7.05
CA PRO A 430 12.90 14.81 7.35
C PRO A 430 12.51 14.76 8.83
N PHE A 431 13.28 15.39 9.74
CA PHE A 431 12.91 15.53 11.15
C PHE A 431 11.97 16.70 11.44
N ARG A 432 11.81 17.63 10.50
CA ARG A 432 10.91 18.78 10.60
C ARG A 432 10.15 18.97 9.28
N PRO A 433 9.43 17.95 8.81
CA PRO A 433 9.06 17.89 7.41
C PRO A 433 7.95 18.90 7.04
N ASP A 434 7.24 19.47 8.03
CA ASP A 434 6.23 20.52 7.83
C ASP A 434 6.82 21.95 7.80
N ALA A 435 8.12 22.13 8.05
CA ALA A 435 8.78 23.43 8.04
C ALA A 435 9.09 23.92 6.61
N VAL A 436 8.09 24.04 5.74
CA VAL A 436 8.26 24.21 4.28
C VAL A 436 8.01 25.61 3.73
N ALA A 437 7.58 26.57 4.55
CA ALA A 437 7.24 27.93 4.11
C ALA A 437 8.40 28.66 3.38
N HIS A 438 9.64 28.31 3.69
CA HIS A 438 10.85 28.88 3.07
C HIS A 438 11.28 28.15 1.78
N LEU A 439 10.60 27.06 1.42
CA LEU A 439 10.92 26.19 0.29
C LEU A 439 9.91 26.30 -0.85
N VAL A 440 8.99 27.26 -0.81
CA VAL A 440 7.96 27.47 -1.83
C VAL A 440 8.62 27.62 -3.20
N PRO A 441 8.25 26.79 -4.19
CA PRO A 441 8.85 26.87 -5.51
C PRO A 441 8.35 28.12 -6.26
N THR A 442 9.28 28.93 -6.78
CA THR A 442 8.99 30.11 -7.60
C THR A 442 9.51 29.90 -9.02
N ARG A 443 8.93 30.63 -9.99
CA ARG A 443 9.38 30.58 -11.40
C ARG A 443 10.84 31.03 -11.58
N SER A 444 11.38 31.81 -10.64
CA SER A 444 12.73 32.39 -10.68
C SER A 444 13.84 31.50 -10.12
N ASN A 445 13.53 30.34 -9.51
CA ASN A 445 14.54 29.44 -8.93
C ASN A 445 15.39 28.66 -9.96
N ARG A 446 15.35 29.02 -11.25
CA ARG A 446 16.30 28.52 -12.26
C ARG A 446 17.62 29.30 -12.13
N GLY A 447 18.51 28.85 -11.25
CA GLY A 447 19.84 29.45 -11.18
C GLY A 447 20.74 28.88 -10.09
N SER A 448 21.26 27.65 -10.30
CA SER A 448 22.62 27.21 -9.91
C SER A 448 22.72 25.67 -9.94
N VAL A 449 22.56 25.05 -11.11
CA VAL A 449 23.10 23.68 -11.35
C VAL A 449 23.67 23.64 -12.76
N VAL A 450 24.70 24.46 -12.98
CA VAL A 450 25.79 24.16 -13.92
C VAL A 450 27.04 24.72 -13.23
N GLY A 451 27.96 23.81 -12.89
CA GLY A 451 29.19 24.07 -12.16
C GLY A 451 29.83 22.75 -11.80
#